data_AF-A0A6J2KR79-F1
#
_entry.id   AF-A0A6J2KR79-F1
#
_cell.length_a   1.000
_cell.length_b   1.000
_cell.length_c   1.000
_cell.angle_alpha   90.00
_cell.angle_beta   90.00
_cell.angle_gamma   90.00
#
_symmetry.space_group_name_H-M   'P 1'
#
loop_
_entity.id
_entity.type
_entity.pdbx_description
1 polymer ?
#
loop_
_entity_poly.entity_id
_entity_poly.type
_entity_poly.pdbx_seq_one_letter_code
_entity_poly.pdbx_strand_id
1 'polypeptide(L)'
;MKLKTEYTKVMQEYIELNHMEEVPEEELGKPSVYLPHHAVVKDTSETTKILVTKQDADYQRILWRIDPNLKVKDYRLLRVTFGIASAPFLAVRTLQQVAEDEGKDFPEATRMIKEDFWMDDLLSGNDTVSEAIESARSVSDILNRGGFKLQKWSSNSIEFMKNISPTERSTLINVDMNLGGTVRTLGLSWNIGDDMLQYNLNLPEVPLTITKRSILAEIQRLFDPLGWIAPALLTGKLIIQRLWLKRLTWDEEVDSETKRD
;
A
#
# COMPACT_ATOMS: atom_id res chain seq x y z
N MET A 1 -10.40 -21.05 16.67
CA MET A 1 -10.32 -20.43 18.02
C MET A 1 -9.39 -19.21 18.02
N LYS A 2 -8.13 -19.35 17.56
CA LYS A 2 -7.15 -18.24 17.51
C LYS A 2 -7.63 -16.97 16.78
N LEU A 3 -8.18 -17.10 15.56
CA LEU A 3 -8.63 -15.93 14.77
C LEU A 3 -9.73 -15.12 15.47
N LYS A 4 -10.74 -15.79 16.06
CA LYS A 4 -11.80 -15.10 16.81
C LYS A 4 -11.20 -14.32 17.99
N THR A 5 -10.30 -14.95 18.74
CA THR A 5 -9.65 -14.33 19.90
C THR A 5 -8.83 -13.11 19.48
N GLU A 6 -7.98 -13.22 18.47
CA GLU A 6 -7.18 -12.08 17.98
C GLU A 6 -8.06 -10.97 17.40
N TYR A 7 -9.08 -11.30 16.61
CA TYR A 7 -10.00 -10.31 16.07
C TYR A 7 -10.77 -9.57 17.17
N THR A 8 -11.17 -10.28 18.24
CA THR A 8 -11.81 -9.67 19.42
C THR A 8 -10.88 -8.68 20.11
N LYS A 9 -9.58 -9.01 20.24
CA LYS A 9 -8.59 -8.08 20.81
C LYS A 9 -8.47 -6.81 19.98
N VAL A 10 -8.41 -6.93 18.65
CA VAL A 10 -8.34 -5.76 17.75
C VAL A 10 -9.57 -4.87 17.90
N MET A 11 -10.77 -5.46 17.94
CA MET A 11 -12.01 -4.69 18.12
C MET A 11 -12.06 -3.96 19.47
N GLN A 12 -11.59 -4.62 20.53
CA GLN A 12 -11.50 -4.03 21.86
C GLN A 12 -10.46 -2.90 21.90
N GLU A 13 -9.29 -3.10 21.31
CA GLU A 13 -8.25 -2.08 21.16
C GLU A 13 -8.76 -0.86 20.38
N TYR A 14 -9.54 -1.07 19.32
CA TYR A 14 -10.15 0.04 18.57
C TYR A 14 -11.09 0.89 19.43
N ILE A 15 -11.82 0.27 20.36
CA ILE A 15 -12.68 0.99 21.32
C ILE A 15 -11.80 1.75 22.33
N GLU A 16 -10.80 1.08 22.91
CA GLU A 16 -9.92 1.65 23.92
C GLU A 16 -9.09 2.84 23.39
N LEU A 17 -8.63 2.75 22.15
CA LEU A 17 -7.89 3.82 21.47
C LEU A 17 -8.81 4.89 20.85
N ASN A 18 -10.12 4.79 21.03
CA ASN A 18 -11.10 5.70 20.44
C ASN A 18 -11.00 5.78 18.90
N HIS A 19 -10.67 4.66 18.25
CA HIS A 19 -10.73 4.49 16.80
C HIS A 19 -12.12 4.07 16.34
N MET A 20 -12.94 3.57 17.29
CA MET A 20 -14.30 3.10 17.09
C MET A 20 -15.11 3.39 18.34
N GLU A 21 -16.39 3.72 18.17
CA GLU A 21 -17.32 3.89 19.30
C GLU A 21 -18.62 3.14 19.07
N GLU A 22 -19.29 2.76 20.16
CA GLU A 22 -20.65 2.20 20.11
C GLU A 22 -21.63 3.32 19.73
N VAL A 23 -22.54 3.03 18.81
CA VAL A 23 -23.56 4.00 18.37
C VAL A 23 -24.57 4.21 19.50
N PRO A 24 -24.86 5.45 19.93
CA PRO A 24 -25.82 5.72 20.99
C PRO A 24 -27.23 5.23 20.66
N GLU A 25 -28.00 4.83 21.69
CA GLU A 25 -29.34 4.27 21.49
C GLU A 25 -30.30 5.23 20.76
N GLU A 26 -30.16 6.53 20.99
CA GLU A 26 -30.93 7.59 20.32
C GLU A 26 -30.67 7.69 18.80
N GLU A 27 -29.61 7.05 18.30
CA GLU A 27 -29.26 7.00 16.87
C GLU A 27 -29.67 5.67 16.20
N LEU A 28 -30.08 4.63 16.97
CA LEU A 28 -30.37 3.27 16.48
C LEU A 28 -31.70 3.12 15.69
N GLY A 29 -32.43 4.20 15.43
CA GLY A 29 -33.67 4.21 14.65
C GLY A 29 -33.61 5.04 13.37
N LYS A 30 -32.46 5.64 13.06
CA LYS A 30 -32.29 6.50 11.88
C LYS A 30 -31.83 5.65 10.68
N PRO A 31 -32.13 6.07 9.44
CA PRO A 31 -31.55 5.44 8.26
C PRO A 31 -30.03 5.44 8.35
N SER A 32 -29.42 4.27 8.23
CA SER A 32 -27.99 4.05 8.39
C SER A 32 -27.47 3.08 7.32
N VAL A 33 -26.15 3.11 7.11
CA VAL A 33 -25.46 2.18 6.21
C VAL A 33 -24.40 1.42 6.99
N TYR A 34 -24.15 0.16 6.59
CA TYR A 34 -23.20 -0.71 7.28
C TYR A 34 -22.16 -1.24 6.32
N LEU A 35 -20.90 -1.22 6.77
CA LEU A 35 -19.79 -1.83 6.08
C LEU A 35 -19.69 -3.32 6.46
N PRO A 36 -19.56 -4.23 5.48
CA PRO A 36 -19.16 -5.59 5.78
C PRO A 36 -17.71 -5.57 6.28
N HIS A 37 -17.40 -6.43 7.24
CA HIS A 37 -16.04 -6.58 7.74
C HIS A 37 -15.69 -8.06 7.91
N HIS A 38 -14.41 -8.36 7.77
CA HIS A 38 -13.84 -9.68 8.00
C HIS A 38 -12.41 -9.54 8.51
N ALA A 39 -11.98 -10.49 9.32
CA ALA A 39 -10.63 -10.48 9.86
C ALA A 39 -9.60 -10.79 8.75
N VAL A 40 -8.61 -9.91 8.60
CA VAL A 40 -7.45 -10.11 7.73
C VAL A 40 -6.20 -10.06 8.62
N VAL A 41 -5.35 -11.08 8.51
CA VAL A 41 -4.09 -11.14 9.26
C VAL A 41 -2.99 -10.55 8.39
N LYS A 42 -2.35 -9.48 8.88
CA LYS A 42 -1.13 -8.89 8.31
C LYS A 42 -0.12 -8.69 9.43
N ASP A 43 1.11 -9.13 9.22
CA ASP A 43 2.15 -9.09 10.24
C ASP A 43 2.67 -7.66 10.52
N THR A 44 2.47 -6.71 9.59
CA THR A 44 3.03 -5.35 9.69
C THR A 44 2.09 -4.27 9.13
N SER A 45 0.82 -4.23 9.53
CA SER A 45 -0.09 -3.15 9.15
C SER A 45 -0.36 -2.23 10.33
N GLU A 46 -0.08 -0.94 10.20
CA GLU A 46 -0.55 0.08 11.13
C GLU A 46 -1.93 0.60 10.67
N THR A 47 -2.75 1.04 11.62
CA THR A 47 -4.05 1.67 11.33
C THR A 47 -3.87 3.12 10.93
N THR A 48 -4.63 3.61 9.96
CA THR A 48 -4.61 5.02 9.54
C THR A 48 -4.85 5.96 10.72
N LYS A 49 -4.13 7.09 10.78
CA LYS A 49 -4.23 8.08 11.87
C LYS A 49 -5.22 9.23 11.60
N ILE A 50 -5.89 9.18 10.46
CA ILE A 50 -6.74 10.26 9.95
C ILE A 50 -8.15 10.06 10.49
N LEU A 51 -8.62 11.01 11.29
CA LEU A 51 -9.99 11.04 11.78
C LEU A 51 -10.95 11.40 10.65
N VAL A 52 -12.15 10.83 10.69
CA VAL A 52 -13.28 11.29 9.88
C VAL A 52 -14.17 12.23 10.66
N THR A 53 -14.92 13.07 9.96
CA THR A 53 -15.91 13.94 10.61
C THR A 53 -16.97 13.08 11.28
N LYS A 54 -17.62 13.60 12.34
CA LYS A 54 -18.72 12.89 13.01
C LYS A 54 -19.87 12.55 12.05
N GLN A 55 -20.10 13.41 11.07
CA GLN A 55 -21.14 13.22 10.05
C GLN A 55 -20.78 12.06 9.11
N ASP A 56 -19.51 11.96 8.72
CA ASP A 56 -19.05 10.91 7.80
C ASP A 56 -18.81 9.57 8.49
N ALA A 57 -18.45 9.58 9.78
CA ALA A 57 -18.29 8.37 10.59
C ALA A 57 -19.56 7.51 10.61
N ASP A 58 -20.73 8.12 10.48
CA ASP A 58 -22.01 7.41 10.46
C ASP A 58 -22.20 6.53 9.20
N TYR A 59 -21.47 6.83 8.12
CA TYR A 59 -21.41 5.98 6.94
C TYR A 59 -20.40 4.83 7.06
N GLN A 60 -19.67 4.76 8.18
CA GLN A 60 -18.70 3.71 8.49
C GLN A 60 -19.15 2.86 9.69
N ARG A 61 -20.46 2.61 9.81
CA ARG A 61 -20.99 1.71 10.84
C ARG A 61 -20.67 0.25 10.51
N ILE A 62 -20.47 -0.55 11.56
CA ILE A 62 -20.31 -1.99 11.51
C ILE A 62 -21.15 -2.64 12.60
N LEU A 63 -21.56 -3.89 12.35
CA LEU A 63 -22.24 -4.72 13.33
C LEU A 63 -21.24 -5.67 13.98
N TRP A 64 -21.19 -5.68 15.31
CA TRP A 64 -20.29 -6.57 16.03
C TRP A 64 -20.88 -7.06 17.36
N ARG A 65 -20.46 -8.27 17.75
CA ARG A 65 -20.72 -8.86 19.07
C ARG A 65 -19.52 -9.71 19.47
N ILE A 66 -19.10 -9.58 20.71
CA ILE A 66 -17.99 -10.37 21.27
C ILE A 66 -18.37 -11.85 21.42
N ASP A 67 -19.62 -12.12 21.80
CA ASP A 67 -20.15 -13.45 22.01
C ASP A 67 -21.41 -13.69 21.18
N PRO A 68 -21.55 -14.86 20.52
CA PRO A 68 -22.76 -15.20 19.77
C PRO A 68 -24.07 -15.14 20.56
N ASN A 69 -24.00 -15.33 21.88
CA ASN A 69 -25.16 -15.30 22.78
C ASN A 69 -25.54 -13.87 23.21
N LEU A 70 -24.69 -12.87 22.93
CA LEU A 70 -24.99 -11.48 23.20
C LEU A 70 -25.70 -10.83 22.01
N LYS A 71 -26.47 -9.78 22.32
CA LYS A 71 -27.12 -8.95 21.31
C LYS A 71 -26.05 -8.31 20.41
N VAL A 72 -26.33 -8.26 19.11
CA VAL A 72 -25.50 -7.50 18.16
C VAL A 72 -25.59 -6.02 18.52
N LYS A 73 -24.45 -5.34 18.49
CA LYS A 73 -24.32 -3.91 18.72
C LYS A 73 -23.80 -3.21 17.47
N ASP A 74 -24.15 -1.94 17.37
CA ASP A 74 -23.76 -1.04 16.31
C ASP A 74 -22.54 -0.25 16.76
N TYR A 75 -21.50 -0.25 15.94
CA TYR A 75 -20.31 0.56 16.15
C TYR A 75 -20.08 1.43 14.92
N ARG A 76 -19.40 2.57 15.09
CA ARG A 76 -18.90 3.37 13.96
C ARG A 76 -17.40 3.59 14.06
N LEU A 77 -16.73 3.45 12.92
CA LEU A 77 -15.30 3.71 12.80
C LEU A 77 -15.06 5.23 12.69
N LEU A 78 -14.14 5.74 13.50
CA LEU A 78 -13.84 7.16 13.64
C LEU A 78 -12.66 7.61 12.79
N ARG A 79 -12.00 6.67 12.10
CA ARG A 79 -10.86 6.93 11.23
C ARG A 79 -11.16 6.50 9.80
N VAL A 80 -10.38 7.04 8.87
CA VAL A 80 -10.42 6.62 7.46
C VAL A 80 -10.14 5.11 7.41
N THR A 81 -11.14 4.35 6.99
CA THR A 81 -11.05 2.89 6.93
C THR A 81 -10.42 2.43 5.62
N PHE A 82 -9.58 1.39 5.67
CA PHE A 82 -9.03 0.78 4.45
C PHE A 82 -10.13 0.16 3.59
N GLY A 83 -9.96 0.21 2.27
CA GLY A 83 -10.86 -0.44 1.30
C GLY A 83 -12.03 0.44 0.83
N ILE A 84 -12.19 1.65 1.34
CA ILE A 84 -13.09 2.65 0.76
C ILE A 84 -12.38 3.41 -0.36
N ALA A 85 -13.12 3.77 -1.42
CA ALA A 85 -12.55 4.40 -2.62
C ALA A 85 -11.84 5.74 -2.35
N SER A 86 -12.28 6.49 -1.33
CA SER A 86 -11.71 7.78 -0.97
C SER A 86 -10.47 7.71 -0.06
N ALA A 87 -10.18 6.56 0.57
CA ALA A 87 -9.10 6.46 1.54
C ALA A 87 -7.71 6.85 0.98
N PRO A 88 -7.30 6.42 -0.22
CA PRO A 88 -6.01 6.82 -0.79
C PRO A 88 -5.91 8.34 -0.98
N PHE A 89 -6.98 8.97 -1.48
CA PHE A 89 -7.02 10.42 -1.66
C PHE A 89 -6.91 11.15 -0.32
N LEU A 90 -7.67 10.72 0.69
CA LEU A 90 -7.64 11.34 2.02
C LEU A 90 -6.24 11.21 2.65
N ALA A 91 -5.59 10.06 2.52
CA ALA A 91 -4.23 9.86 3.01
C ALA A 91 -3.23 10.84 2.39
N VAL A 92 -3.18 10.90 1.05
CA VAL A 92 -2.27 11.80 0.33
C VAL A 92 -2.60 13.26 0.61
N ARG A 93 -3.89 13.64 0.59
CA ARG A 93 -4.30 15.03 0.85
C ARG A 93 -3.92 15.46 2.26
N THR A 94 -4.05 14.59 3.27
CA THR A 94 -3.62 14.90 4.64
C THR A 94 -2.11 15.13 4.71
N LEU A 95 -1.28 14.29 4.08
CA LEU A 95 0.17 14.52 4.02
C LEU A 95 0.52 15.87 3.38
N GLN A 96 -0.13 16.19 2.26
CA GLN A 96 0.05 17.48 1.60
C GLN A 96 -0.41 18.65 2.48
N GLN A 97 -1.41 18.48 3.35
CA GLN A 97 -1.92 19.53 4.24
C GLN A 97 -0.92 19.77 5.37
N VAL A 98 -0.36 18.69 5.95
CA VAL A 98 0.72 18.77 6.94
C VAL A 98 1.92 19.53 6.37
N ALA A 99 2.29 19.27 5.12
CA ALA A 99 3.36 20.01 4.45
C ALA A 99 3.05 21.51 4.28
N GLU A 100 1.79 21.87 3.99
CA GLU A 100 1.37 23.28 3.88
C GLU A 100 1.36 24.00 5.23
N ASP A 101 0.95 23.31 6.28
CA ASP A 101 0.81 23.88 7.62
C ASP A 101 2.15 24.01 8.34
N GLU A 102 3.00 22.98 8.26
CA GLU A 102 4.23 22.83 9.04
C GLU A 102 5.53 23.02 8.24
N GLY A 103 5.45 23.04 6.90
CA GLY A 103 6.62 23.00 6.02
C GLY A 103 7.21 24.35 5.61
N LYS A 104 6.68 25.48 6.08
CA LYS A 104 7.07 26.84 5.63
C LYS A 104 8.56 27.13 5.75
N ASP A 105 9.21 26.60 6.77
CA ASP A 105 10.65 26.78 7.03
C ASP A 105 11.54 25.78 6.25
N PHE A 106 10.94 24.81 5.55
CA PHE A 106 11.63 23.72 4.86
C PHE A 106 11.05 23.54 3.43
N PRO A 107 11.40 24.42 2.48
CA PRO A 107 10.82 24.40 1.14
C PRO A 107 11.08 23.09 0.37
N GLU A 108 12.31 22.56 0.45
CA GLU A 108 12.66 21.30 -0.22
C GLU A 108 11.92 20.10 0.37
N ALA A 109 11.85 20.00 1.70
CA ALA A 109 11.11 18.93 2.36
C ALA A 109 9.60 19.02 2.06
N THR A 110 9.06 20.24 1.95
CA THR A 110 7.67 20.47 1.52
C THR A 110 7.43 19.98 0.10
N ARG A 111 8.34 20.30 -0.83
CA ARG A 111 8.29 19.79 -2.20
C ARG A 111 8.29 18.27 -2.22
N MET A 112 9.23 17.64 -1.51
CA MET A 112 9.33 16.18 -1.41
C MET A 112 8.02 15.55 -0.89
N ILE A 113 7.41 16.12 0.15
CA ILE A 113 6.14 15.58 0.68
C ILE A 113 5.00 15.68 -0.35
N LYS A 114 4.99 16.74 -1.17
CA LYS A 114 3.92 16.98 -2.15
C LYS A 114 4.09 16.21 -3.45
N GLU A 115 5.33 15.94 -3.85
CA GLU A 115 5.67 15.45 -5.19
C GLU A 115 6.29 14.04 -5.20
N ASP A 116 7.01 13.66 -4.14
CA ASP A 116 7.85 12.46 -4.13
C ASP A 116 7.18 11.28 -3.38
N PHE A 117 5.95 11.47 -2.87
CA PHE A 117 5.14 10.39 -2.32
C PHE A 117 4.37 9.64 -3.41
N TRP A 118 4.53 8.33 -3.44
CA TRP A 118 3.61 7.41 -4.08
C TRP A 118 2.74 6.71 -3.02
N MET A 119 1.49 7.18 -2.88
CA MET A 119 0.60 6.76 -1.79
C MET A 119 1.25 6.88 -0.41
N ASP A 120 1.71 5.77 0.16
CA ASP A 120 2.35 5.66 1.48
C ASP A 120 3.89 5.62 1.43
N ASP A 121 4.49 5.44 0.25
CA ASP A 121 5.94 5.36 0.07
C ASP A 121 6.54 6.71 -0.37
N LEU A 122 7.54 7.20 0.36
CA LEU A 122 8.38 8.34 -0.05
C LEU A 122 9.55 7.83 -0.91
N LEU A 123 9.65 8.29 -2.16
CA LEU A 123 10.69 7.90 -3.10
C LEU A 123 11.45 9.16 -3.57
N SER A 124 12.55 9.48 -2.89
CA SER A 124 13.35 10.68 -3.18
C SER A 124 14.85 10.39 -3.15
N GLY A 125 15.64 11.30 -3.71
CA GLY A 125 17.10 11.30 -3.64
C GLY A 125 17.67 12.73 -3.65
N ASN A 126 18.97 12.83 -3.40
CA ASN A 126 19.74 14.08 -3.46
C ASN A 126 21.12 13.80 -4.08
N ASP A 127 21.79 14.84 -4.57
CA ASP A 127 23.11 14.73 -5.21
C ASP A 127 24.23 14.41 -4.21
N THR A 128 24.04 14.76 -2.93
CA THR A 128 25.00 14.46 -1.86
C THR A 128 24.35 13.76 -0.66
N VAL A 129 25.15 12.95 0.05
CA VAL A 129 24.69 12.24 1.26
C VAL A 129 24.28 13.21 2.37
N SER A 130 25.01 14.31 2.53
CA SER A 130 24.70 15.34 3.53
C SER A 130 23.33 15.97 3.30
N GLU A 131 23.02 16.35 2.06
CA GLU A 131 21.71 16.91 1.69
C GLU A 131 20.59 15.87 1.86
N ALA A 132 20.85 14.60 1.54
CA ALA A 132 19.90 13.52 1.77
C ALA A 132 19.57 13.35 3.25
N ILE A 133 20.57 13.39 4.14
CA ILE A 133 20.37 13.29 5.59
C ILE A 133 19.55 14.48 6.11
N GLU A 134 19.86 15.70 5.66
CA GLU A 134 19.13 16.90 6.05
C GLU A 134 17.67 16.86 5.57
N SER A 135 17.46 16.45 4.32
CA SER A 135 16.14 16.29 3.72
C SER A 135 15.31 15.24 4.47
N ALA A 136 15.88 14.08 4.75
CA ALA A 136 15.20 13.02 5.50
C ALA A 136 14.80 13.46 6.91
N ARG A 137 15.66 14.22 7.60
CA ARG A 137 15.36 14.81 8.91
C ARG A 137 14.23 15.83 8.83
N SER A 138 14.30 16.74 7.86
CA SER A 138 13.32 17.81 7.67
C SER A 138 11.93 17.26 7.32
N VAL A 139 11.87 16.29 6.41
CA VAL A 139 10.62 15.58 6.08
C VAL A 139 10.07 14.84 7.30
N SER A 140 10.94 14.14 8.04
CA SER A 140 10.52 13.45 9.26
C SER A 140 9.98 14.41 10.32
N ASP A 141 10.59 15.59 10.49
CA ASP A 141 10.12 16.60 11.44
C ASP A 141 8.73 17.11 11.07
N ILE A 142 8.54 17.54 9.82
CA ILE A 142 7.23 18.01 9.31
C ILE A 142 6.15 16.95 9.53
N LEU A 143 6.41 15.71 9.09
CA LEU A 143 5.42 14.65 9.17
C LEU A 143 5.14 14.23 10.63
N ASN A 144 6.15 14.23 11.50
CA ASN A 144 5.96 13.93 12.92
C ASN A 144 5.07 14.96 13.62
N ARG A 145 5.13 16.24 13.23
CA ARG A 145 4.20 17.27 13.74
C ARG A 145 2.75 16.98 13.36
N GLY A 146 2.53 16.41 12.17
CA GLY A 146 1.24 15.86 11.75
C GLY A 146 0.90 14.49 12.34
N GLY A 147 1.76 13.91 13.18
CA GLY A 147 1.59 12.57 13.75
C GLY A 147 1.95 11.40 12.83
N PHE A 148 2.52 11.68 11.65
CA PHE A 148 2.95 10.68 10.67
C PHE A 148 4.43 10.35 10.88
N LYS A 149 4.72 9.10 11.25
CA LYS A 149 6.09 8.64 11.48
C LYS A 149 6.56 7.85 10.27
N LEU A 150 7.61 8.32 9.60
CA LEU A 150 8.29 7.55 8.56
C LEU A 150 9.05 6.36 9.15
N GLN A 151 8.97 5.22 8.47
CA GLN A 151 9.60 3.96 8.87
C GLN A 151 10.10 3.23 7.63
N LYS A 152 10.83 2.12 7.85
CA LYS A 152 11.35 1.23 6.80
C LYS A 152 12.29 1.93 5.81
N TRP A 153 13.06 2.91 6.29
CA TRP A 153 14.04 3.65 5.50
C TRP A 153 15.01 2.72 4.77
N SER A 154 15.27 3.04 3.51
CA SER A 154 16.17 2.31 2.64
C SER A 154 16.93 3.25 1.70
N SER A 155 18.23 3.00 1.48
CA SER A 155 19.11 3.83 0.63
C SER A 155 20.32 3.03 0.14
N ASN A 156 20.83 3.37 -1.04
CA ASN A 156 22.10 2.88 -1.62
C ASN A 156 23.36 3.46 -0.93
N SER A 157 23.21 4.34 0.08
CA SER A 157 24.33 4.91 0.84
C SER A 157 24.41 4.37 2.27
N ILE A 158 25.54 3.71 2.59
CA ILE A 158 25.83 3.23 3.96
C ILE A 158 25.91 4.41 4.93
N GLU A 159 26.50 5.52 4.50
CA GLU A 159 26.67 6.72 5.33
C GLU A 159 25.31 7.35 5.68
N PHE A 160 24.38 7.40 4.72
CA PHE A 160 23.00 7.79 4.98
C PHE A 160 22.34 6.84 5.99
N MET A 161 22.42 5.52 5.76
CA MET A 161 21.77 4.53 6.63
C MET A 161 22.32 4.53 8.07
N LYS A 162 23.60 4.86 8.27
CA LYS A 162 24.20 5.05 9.61
C LYS A 162 23.56 6.19 10.39
N ASN A 163 23.03 7.21 9.71
CA ASN A 163 22.35 8.36 10.32
C ASN A 163 20.86 8.11 10.63
N ILE A 164 20.30 6.98 10.20
CA ILE A 164 18.93 6.56 10.51
C ILE A 164 18.94 5.59 11.69
N SER A 165 17.99 5.72 12.63
CA SER A 165 17.88 4.82 13.78
C SER A 165 17.69 3.37 13.33
N PRO A 166 18.36 2.36 13.93
CA PRO A 166 18.21 0.95 13.57
C PRO A 166 16.75 0.45 13.58
N THR A 167 15.90 1.01 14.45
CA THR A 167 14.47 0.64 14.56
C THR A 167 13.61 1.19 13.41
N GLU A 168 14.12 2.16 12.65
CA GLU A 168 13.41 2.83 11.57
C GLU A 168 13.90 2.36 10.19
N ARG A 169 14.96 1.55 10.15
CA ARG A 169 15.50 0.96 8.92
C ARG A 169 14.62 -0.20 8.45
N SER A 170 14.60 -0.43 7.15
CA SER A 170 14.04 -1.66 6.60
C SER A 170 14.79 -2.88 7.14
N THR A 171 14.07 -3.95 7.48
CA THR A 171 14.66 -5.23 7.92
C THR A 171 15.53 -5.87 6.85
N LEU A 172 15.39 -5.43 5.60
CA LEU A 172 16.17 -5.90 4.46
C LEU A 172 17.58 -5.32 4.43
N ILE A 173 17.88 -4.30 5.24
CA ILE A 173 19.17 -3.62 5.24
C ILE A 173 20.04 -4.08 6.39
N ASN A 174 21.18 -4.67 6.06
CA ASN A 174 22.24 -4.95 7.01
C ASN A 174 23.42 -4.00 6.78
N VAL A 175 23.54 -2.97 7.62
CA VAL A 175 24.58 -1.95 7.50
C VAL A 175 25.99 -2.52 7.79
N ASP A 176 26.08 -3.65 8.49
CA ASP A 176 27.35 -4.24 8.94
C ASP A 176 27.99 -5.21 7.93
N MET A 177 27.24 -5.69 6.92
CA MET A 177 27.71 -6.71 5.97
C MET A 177 27.69 -6.28 4.49
N ASN A 178 27.58 -4.96 4.23
CA ASN A 178 27.24 -4.30 2.96
C ASN A 178 25.74 -4.11 2.74
N LEU A 179 25.39 -3.04 2.02
CA LEU A 179 24.05 -2.84 1.50
C LEU A 179 23.72 -3.98 0.54
N GLY A 180 22.99 -4.97 1.04
CA GLY A 180 22.32 -5.99 0.25
C GLY A 180 20.82 -5.85 0.49
N GLY A 181 20.02 -6.32 -0.47
CA GLY A 181 18.57 -6.32 -0.35
C GLY A 181 17.86 -5.78 -1.58
N THR A 182 16.59 -6.15 -1.70
CA THR A 182 15.73 -5.72 -2.80
C THR A 182 14.47 -5.08 -2.24
N VAL A 183 14.28 -3.78 -2.50
CA VAL A 183 13.05 -3.06 -2.13
C VAL A 183 12.10 -3.10 -3.32
N ARG A 184 10.83 -3.41 -3.08
CA ARG A 184 9.82 -3.43 -4.14
C ARG A 184 8.98 -2.16 -4.07
N THR A 185 8.84 -1.47 -5.19
CA THR A 185 7.91 -0.35 -5.35
C THR A 185 7.44 -0.32 -6.80
N LEU A 186 6.17 0.05 -7.05
CA LEU A 186 5.62 0.21 -8.40
C LEU A 186 5.77 -1.01 -9.35
N GLY A 187 5.80 -2.24 -8.83
CA GLY A 187 6.07 -3.44 -9.63
C GLY A 187 7.54 -3.66 -10.01
N LEU A 188 8.40 -2.69 -9.69
CA LEU A 188 9.84 -2.77 -9.80
C LEU A 188 10.47 -3.30 -8.52
N SER A 189 11.72 -3.73 -8.66
CA SER A 189 12.57 -4.19 -7.58
C SER A 189 13.87 -3.41 -7.66
N TRP A 190 14.16 -2.59 -6.64
CA TRP A 190 15.42 -1.88 -6.51
C TRP A 190 16.42 -2.73 -5.74
N ASN A 191 17.46 -3.21 -6.42
CA ASN A 191 18.64 -3.78 -5.77
C ASN A 191 19.49 -2.63 -5.25
N ILE A 192 19.49 -2.49 -3.92
CA ILE A 192 20.17 -1.37 -3.25
C ILE A 192 21.70 -1.47 -3.40
N GLY A 193 22.25 -2.68 -3.40
CA GLY A 193 23.69 -2.89 -3.40
C GLY A 193 24.34 -2.50 -4.72
N ASP A 194 23.70 -2.86 -5.83
CA ASP A 194 24.18 -2.55 -7.18
C ASP A 194 23.59 -1.25 -7.74
N ASP A 195 22.68 -0.61 -7.00
CA ASP A 195 21.87 0.53 -7.42
C ASP A 195 21.16 0.31 -8.77
N MET A 196 20.49 -0.85 -8.89
CA MET A 196 19.82 -1.25 -10.12
C MET A 196 18.32 -1.48 -9.91
N LEU A 197 17.50 -0.87 -10.76
CA LEU A 197 16.08 -1.17 -10.86
C LEU A 197 15.88 -2.35 -11.81
N GLN A 198 15.13 -3.36 -11.37
CA GLN A 198 14.95 -4.62 -12.08
C GLN A 198 13.51 -5.14 -11.97
N TYR A 199 13.14 -6.00 -12.91
CA TYR A 199 11.89 -6.77 -12.87
C TYR A 199 12.15 -8.17 -12.33
N ASN A 200 11.44 -8.54 -11.27
CA ASN A 200 11.48 -9.90 -10.73
C ASN A 200 10.41 -10.76 -11.43
N LEU A 201 10.83 -11.45 -12.49
CA LEU A 201 9.98 -12.33 -13.28
C LEU A 201 9.91 -13.72 -12.66
N ASN A 202 8.90 -13.97 -11.80
CA ASN A 202 8.52 -15.31 -11.40
C ASN A 202 7.44 -15.84 -12.33
N LEU A 203 7.86 -16.24 -13.53
CA LEU A 203 6.98 -16.85 -14.52
C LEU A 203 6.71 -18.31 -14.13
N PRO A 204 5.45 -18.75 -14.07
CA PRO A 204 5.13 -20.15 -13.85
C PRO A 204 5.61 -21.01 -15.03
N GLU A 205 5.73 -22.31 -14.80
CA GLU A 205 5.95 -23.25 -15.91
C GLU A 205 4.82 -23.12 -16.93
N VAL A 206 5.18 -23.24 -18.21
CA VAL A 206 4.22 -23.15 -19.30
C VAL A 206 3.22 -24.31 -19.16
N PRO A 207 1.92 -24.03 -19.03
CA PRO A 207 0.93 -25.09 -18.89
C PRO A 207 0.87 -25.94 -20.16
N LEU A 208 0.52 -27.22 -20.01
CA LEU A 208 0.36 -28.15 -21.14
C LEU A 208 -0.64 -27.63 -22.19
N THR A 209 -1.69 -26.94 -21.73
CA THR A 209 -2.70 -26.29 -22.57
C THR A 209 -2.60 -24.78 -22.39
N ILE A 210 -2.26 -24.10 -23.48
CA ILE A 210 -2.19 -22.63 -23.52
C ILE A 210 -3.54 -22.12 -24.02
N THR A 211 -4.16 -21.24 -23.25
CA THR A 211 -5.47 -20.64 -23.55
C THR A 211 -5.37 -19.12 -23.62
N LYS A 212 -6.38 -18.48 -24.19
CA LYS A 212 -6.47 -17.01 -24.17
C LYS A 212 -6.45 -16.46 -22.72
N ARG A 213 -7.11 -17.15 -21.79
CA ARG A 213 -7.13 -16.79 -20.36
C ARG A 213 -5.74 -16.87 -19.74
N SER A 214 -4.97 -17.93 -20.00
CA SER A 214 -3.63 -18.09 -19.42
C SER A 214 -2.66 -17.03 -19.95
N ILE A 215 -2.69 -16.75 -21.26
CA ILE A 215 -1.84 -15.69 -21.86
C ILE A 215 -2.18 -14.33 -21.24
N LEU A 216 -3.47 -13.99 -21.12
CA LEU A 216 -3.88 -12.71 -20.54
C LEU A 216 -3.49 -12.63 -19.07
N ALA A 217 -3.66 -13.71 -18.30
CA ALA A 217 -3.25 -13.75 -16.91
C ALA A 217 -1.75 -13.48 -16.76
N GLU A 218 -0.90 -14.08 -17.60
CA GLU A 218 0.55 -13.84 -17.57
C GLU A 218 0.91 -12.38 -17.92
N ILE A 219 0.28 -11.79 -18.94
CA ILE A 219 0.49 -10.37 -19.28
C ILE A 219 0.10 -9.46 -18.10
N GLN A 220 -1.00 -9.76 -17.43
CA GLN A 220 -1.52 -8.95 -16.32
C GLN A 220 -0.71 -9.10 -15.02
N ARG A 221 0.13 -10.13 -14.88
CA ARG A 221 1.08 -10.25 -13.75
C ARG A 221 2.19 -9.20 -13.82
N LEU A 222 2.47 -8.67 -15.01
CA LEU A 222 3.52 -7.70 -15.24
C LEU A 222 2.95 -6.28 -15.13
N PHE A 223 3.22 -5.64 -13.99
CA PHE A 223 2.86 -4.26 -13.75
C PHE A 223 4.02 -3.34 -14.15
N ASP A 224 3.86 -2.60 -15.25
CA ASP A 224 4.88 -1.71 -15.83
C ASP A 224 4.32 -0.29 -16.01
N PRO A 225 4.17 0.48 -14.92
CA PRO A 225 3.62 1.83 -14.98
C PRO A 225 4.50 2.80 -15.76
N LEU A 226 5.82 2.55 -15.83
CA LEU A 226 6.80 3.40 -16.52
C LEU A 226 7.05 3.01 -17.98
N GLY A 227 6.53 1.87 -18.44
CA GLY A 227 6.66 1.40 -19.81
C GLY A 227 8.04 0.84 -20.18
N TRP A 228 8.86 0.44 -19.21
CA TRP A 228 10.24 -0.02 -19.44
C TRP A 228 10.31 -1.37 -20.16
N ILE A 229 9.30 -2.22 -19.95
CA ILE A 229 9.16 -3.51 -20.62
C ILE A 229 7.99 -3.48 -21.62
N ALA A 230 7.53 -2.28 -22.00
CA ALA A 230 6.45 -2.09 -22.96
C ALA A 230 6.66 -2.86 -24.29
N PRO A 231 7.87 -2.96 -24.87
CA PRO A 231 8.08 -3.76 -26.07
C PRO A 231 7.74 -5.25 -25.88
N ALA A 232 8.07 -5.81 -24.72
CA ALA A 232 7.74 -7.20 -24.37
C ALA A 232 6.22 -7.35 -24.13
N LEU A 233 5.61 -6.43 -23.36
CA LEU A 233 4.17 -6.45 -23.08
C LEU A 233 3.31 -6.23 -24.33
N LEU A 234 3.78 -5.40 -25.26
CA LEU A 234 3.08 -5.14 -26.52
C LEU A 234 2.95 -6.42 -27.35
N THR A 235 4.01 -7.23 -27.42
CA THR A 235 3.98 -8.51 -28.13
C THR A 235 2.88 -9.42 -27.59
N GLY A 236 2.80 -9.57 -26.26
CA GLY A 236 1.70 -10.31 -25.63
C GLY A 236 0.32 -9.71 -25.90
N LYS A 237 0.18 -8.37 -25.85
CA LYS A 237 -1.08 -7.68 -26.16
C LYS A 237 -1.52 -7.87 -27.61
N LEU A 238 -0.57 -7.92 -28.56
CA LEU A 238 -0.85 -8.22 -29.97
C LEU A 238 -1.31 -9.66 -30.16
N ILE A 239 -0.72 -10.62 -29.45
CA ILE A 239 -1.21 -12.01 -29.44
C ILE A 239 -2.65 -12.07 -28.95
N ILE A 240 -2.96 -11.42 -27.82
CA ILE A 240 -4.32 -11.33 -27.30
C ILE A 240 -5.27 -10.70 -28.32
N GLN A 241 -4.88 -9.60 -28.97
CA GLN A 241 -5.67 -8.97 -30.02
C GLN A 241 -5.97 -9.94 -31.18
N ARG A 242 -4.98 -10.70 -31.66
CA ARG A 242 -5.18 -11.70 -32.72
C ARG A 242 -6.14 -12.80 -32.28
N LEU A 243 -6.04 -13.29 -31.05
CA LEU A 243 -6.95 -14.29 -30.49
C LEU A 243 -8.41 -13.78 -30.42
N TRP A 244 -8.60 -12.49 -30.12
CA TRP A 244 -9.91 -11.86 -30.19
C TRP A 244 -10.46 -11.80 -31.62
N LEU A 245 -9.64 -11.46 -32.60
CA LEU A 245 -10.03 -11.44 -34.02
C LEU A 245 -10.39 -12.85 -34.53
N LYS A 246 -9.70 -13.89 -34.05
CA LYS A 246 -10.01 -15.30 -34.30
C LYS A 246 -11.28 -15.79 -33.58
N ARG A 247 -11.89 -14.97 -32.70
CA ARG A 247 -13.08 -15.28 -31.89
C ARG A 247 -12.91 -16.49 -30.97
N LEU A 248 -11.67 -16.77 -30.54
CA LEU A 248 -11.37 -17.86 -29.61
C LEU A 248 -12.06 -17.62 -28.27
N THR A 249 -12.58 -18.66 -27.62
CA THR A 249 -13.17 -18.53 -26.27
C THR A 249 -12.08 -18.43 -25.19
N TRP A 250 -12.45 -18.21 -23.93
CA TRP A 250 -11.47 -17.98 -22.85
C TRP A 250 -10.56 -19.17 -22.57
N ASP A 251 -11.14 -20.37 -22.59
CA ASP A 251 -10.52 -21.61 -22.12
C ASP A 251 -10.23 -22.60 -23.27
N GLU A 252 -10.41 -22.14 -24.51
CA GLU A 252 -10.05 -22.88 -25.72
C GLU A 252 -8.56 -22.79 -26.00
N GLU A 253 -7.99 -23.91 -26.46
CA GLU A 253 -6.58 -24.03 -26.73
C GLU A 253 -6.18 -23.22 -27.96
N VAL A 254 -5.07 -22.48 -27.86
CA VAL A 254 -4.56 -21.68 -28.98
C VAL A 254 -3.93 -22.59 -30.05
N ASP A 255 -3.95 -22.14 -31.30
CA ASP A 255 -3.33 -22.88 -32.41
C ASP A 255 -1.80 -22.98 -32.28
N SER A 256 -1.20 -23.92 -33.02
CA SER A 256 0.24 -24.18 -32.99
C SER A 256 1.09 -23.02 -33.49
N GLU A 257 0.54 -22.11 -34.30
CA GLU A 257 1.21 -20.88 -34.69
C GLU A 257 1.36 -19.95 -33.48
N THR A 258 0.26 -19.71 -32.76
CA THR A 258 0.23 -18.84 -31.59
C THR A 258 1.04 -19.41 -30.41
N LYS A 259 1.21 -20.73 -30.30
CA LYS A 259 2.08 -21.34 -29.28
C LYS A 259 3.58 -21.10 -29.52
N ARG A 260 3.98 -20.74 -30.75
CA ARG A 260 5.39 -20.50 -31.12
C ARG A 260 5.80 -19.04 -30.99
N ASP A 261 4.84 -18.12 -31.12
CA ASP A 261 4.99 -16.68 -30.89
C ASP A 261 5.16 -16.36 -29.38
#